data_AF-A0A6H1NEK3-F1
#
_entry.id   AF-A0A6H1NEK3-F1
#
_cell.length_a   1.000
_cell.length_b   1.000
_cell.length_c   1.000
_cell.angle_alpha   90.00
_cell.angle_beta   90.00
_cell.angle_gamma   90.00
#
_symmetry.space_group_name_H-M   'P 1'
#
loop_
_entity.id
_entity.type
_entity.pdbx_description
1 polymer ?
#
loop_
_entity_poly.entity_id
_entity_poly.type
_entity_poly.pdbx_seq_one_letter_code
_entity_poly.pdbx_strand_id
1 'polypeptide(L)'
;MAGQAHYTSAPPSDAARHGGFRFTAVSPMARPALDVLRPLTGYTPPPGADRHRHLPVAFAYDRPDDDMAVLTRTRFTGQDYTGRWGNHFCHALYVTPDELAGLRPVELWDAAHWASTPAPDDGHDLPDLTRLVPGSAVGPDRVGRLLAGAGDPGIRLLERLLTVVLQALADEGRGATLISGDPERVVDWIAAVSYTLPTGLAARLTFTTYTARPEDDHRHLSGTLPETAERAQGPVFHLDELAGDGCPEPSPTARFLAGALGSERLDVVDAVAELWDAGPADGAETGVRRLRTGCALLAPDGEAGALGGESSGLVGLVHALAEVRPEAAGLAPERLRDAAARHLAEETAPLGDVRAALAELPEAYRPAVLAGLLAALEASAELRTGALDAQACASLASLADEAPEMLADTPGTALHVLRRAPGEPRPAALRILRLYRQGLWEETETYEALRDLVRAEEPEPEPVRAPRLLWRRGPARERE
;
A
#
# COMPACT_ATOMS: atom_id res chain seq x y z
N MET A 1 -17.93 23.79 -4.08
CA MET A 1 -17.70 25.06 -3.37
C MET A 1 -16.82 24.80 -2.17
N ALA A 2 -15.90 25.70 -1.86
CA ALA A 2 -14.95 25.61 -0.76
C ALA A 2 -15.06 26.84 0.16
N GLY A 3 -15.03 26.64 1.46
CA GLY A 3 -14.99 27.71 2.44
C GLY A 3 -13.57 28.23 2.64
N GLN A 4 -13.43 29.52 2.90
CA GLN A 4 -12.19 30.17 3.30
C GLN A 4 -12.33 31.01 4.57
N ALA A 5 -11.22 31.13 5.32
CA ALA A 5 -11.10 31.96 6.51
C ALA A 5 -9.70 32.57 6.64
N HIS A 6 -9.64 33.80 7.15
CA HIS A 6 -8.42 34.54 7.43
C HIS A 6 -8.19 34.61 8.94
N TYR A 7 -7.02 34.21 9.42
CA TYR A 7 -6.65 34.22 10.83
C TYR A 7 -5.36 35.02 11.06
N THR A 8 -5.42 36.02 11.93
CA THR A 8 -4.26 36.84 12.31
C THR A 8 -4.51 37.59 13.62
N SER A 9 -3.48 38.27 14.13
CA SER A 9 -3.63 39.20 15.24
C SER A 9 -4.27 40.51 14.79
N ALA A 10 -5.38 40.90 15.41
CA ALA A 10 -6.15 42.10 15.07
C ALA A 10 -6.49 42.96 16.29
N PRO A 11 -6.64 44.29 16.13
CA PRO A 11 -7.00 45.20 17.22
C PRO A 11 -8.41 44.92 17.75
N PRO A 12 -8.79 45.44 18.94
CA PRO A 12 -10.19 45.42 19.37
C PRO A 12 -11.12 46.03 18.32
N SER A 13 -12.31 45.45 18.15
CA SER A 13 -13.36 45.96 17.26
C SER A 13 -14.73 45.81 17.93
N ASP A 14 -15.78 46.36 17.33
CA ASP A 14 -17.15 46.22 17.84
C ASP A 14 -17.59 44.74 17.96
N ALA A 15 -17.07 43.88 17.08
CA ALA A 15 -17.30 42.44 17.09
C ALA A 15 -16.43 41.68 18.12
N ALA A 16 -15.31 42.26 18.57
CA ALA A 16 -14.36 41.61 19.47
C ALA A 16 -13.70 42.63 20.42
N ARG A 17 -14.17 42.66 21.67
CA ARG A 17 -13.76 43.62 22.71
C ARG A 17 -12.28 43.58 23.08
N HIS A 18 -11.61 42.46 22.82
CA HIS A 18 -10.18 42.30 23.05
C HIS A 18 -9.47 42.04 21.73
N GLY A 19 -8.30 42.67 21.55
CA GLY A 19 -7.43 42.38 20.42
C GLY A 19 -6.62 41.10 20.64
N GLY A 20 -6.06 40.55 19.58
CA GLY A 20 -5.31 39.30 19.58
C GLY A 20 -5.62 38.43 18.37
N PHE A 21 -5.14 37.19 18.40
CA PHE A 21 -5.32 36.23 17.31
C PHE A 21 -6.77 35.77 17.22
N ARG A 22 -7.37 35.96 16.03
CA ARG A 22 -8.74 35.54 15.72
C ARG A 22 -8.94 35.40 14.22
N PHE A 23 -10.08 34.83 13.84
CA PHE A 23 -10.57 34.93 12.47
C PHE A 23 -11.04 36.36 12.20
N THR A 24 -10.47 37.01 11.19
CA THR A 24 -10.79 38.40 10.81
C THR A 24 -11.74 38.49 9.63
N ALA A 25 -11.77 37.47 8.78
CA ALA A 25 -12.72 37.33 7.68
C ALA A 25 -13.05 35.86 7.45
N VAL A 26 -14.32 35.53 7.19
CA VAL A 26 -14.81 34.15 7.07
C VAL A 26 -15.91 34.08 6.03
N SER A 27 -15.81 33.10 5.13
CA SER A 27 -16.86 32.80 4.15
C SER A 27 -18.02 32.00 4.75
N PRO A 28 -19.24 32.06 4.18
CA PRO A 28 -20.40 31.32 4.68
C PRO A 28 -20.13 29.84 4.95
N MET A 29 -19.44 29.14 4.05
CA MET A 29 -19.14 27.71 4.20
C MET A 29 -18.15 27.39 5.32
N ALA A 30 -17.21 28.30 5.62
CA ALA A 30 -16.20 28.06 6.65
C ALA A 30 -16.70 28.33 8.08
N ARG A 31 -17.81 29.07 8.24
CA ARG A 31 -18.33 29.48 9.57
C ARG A 31 -18.62 28.31 10.52
N PRO A 32 -19.24 27.20 10.10
CA PRO A 32 -19.48 26.06 10.98
C PRO A 32 -18.20 25.32 11.40
N ALA A 33 -17.10 25.50 10.67
CA ALA A 33 -15.86 24.75 10.86
C ALA A 33 -14.77 25.53 11.64
N LEU A 34 -15.06 26.73 12.14
CA LEU A 34 -14.03 27.59 12.76
C LEU A 34 -13.32 26.96 13.96
N ASP A 35 -14.01 26.15 14.75
CA ASP A 35 -13.41 25.46 15.89
C ASP A 35 -12.46 24.35 15.46
N VAL A 36 -12.74 23.70 14.33
CA VAL A 36 -11.85 22.70 13.71
C VAL A 36 -10.65 23.37 13.03
N LEU A 37 -10.87 24.52 12.39
CA LEU A 37 -9.80 25.28 11.72
C LEU A 37 -8.80 25.88 12.72
N ARG A 38 -9.27 26.36 13.88
CA ARG A 38 -8.46 27.15 14.82
C ARG A 38 -7.16 26.47 15.25
N PRO A 39 -7.14 25.21 15.71
CA PRO A 39 -5.89 24.52 16.08
C PRO A 39 -4.86 24.46 14.93
N LEU A 40 -5.33 24.45 13.68
CA LEU A 40 -4.51 24.29 12.48
C LEU A 40 -3.91 25.61 11.93
N THR A 41 -4.29 26.75 12.52
CA THR A 41 -3.83 28.10 12.09
C THR A 41 -2.51 28.56 12.74
N GLY A 42 -2.01 27.79 13.72
CA GLY A 42 -0.83 28.17 14.49
C GLY A 42 0.45 28.21 13.67
N TYR A 43 1.37 29.09 14.08
CA TYR A 43 2.72 29.17 13.54
C TYR A 43 3.72 29.42 14.64
N THR A 44 4.72 28.56 14.76
CA THR A 44 5.87 28.77 15.63
C THR A 44 7.07 29.09 14.74
N PRO A 45 7.72 30.26 14.89
CA PRO A 45 8.92 30.57 14.11
C PRO A 45 10.09 29.65 14.50
N PRO A 46 11.09 29.48 13.61
CA PRO A 46 12.28 28.69 13.92
C PRO A 46 12.99 29.18 15.19
N PRO A 47 13.62 28.29 15.98
CA PRO A 47 14.46 28.70 17.09
C PRO A 47 15.52 29.71 16.64
N GLY A 48 15.67 30.81 17.38
CA GLY A 48 16.63 31.86 17.04
C GLY A 48 16.28 32.70 15.80
N ALA A 49 15.06 32.57 15.25
CA ALA A 49 14.58 33.43 14.19
C ALA A 49 14.65 34.92 14.58
N ASP A 50 15.38 35.70 13.79
CA ASP A 50 15.44 37.15 13.91
C ASP A 50 14.56 37.84 12.86
N ARG A 51 14.56 39.17 12.89
CA ARG A 51 13.76 40.01 11.99
C ARG A 51 14.28 40.11 10.56
N HIS A 52 15.46 39.56 10.27
CA HIS A 52 16.14 39.68 8.99
C HIS A 52 16.11 38.37 8.18
N ARG A 53 15.82 37.24 8.83
CA ARG A 53 15.65 35.93 8.19
C ARG A 53 14.30 35.82 7.48
N HIS A 54 14.32 35.37 6.23
CA HIS A 54 13.11 34.89 5.56
C HIS A 54 12.63 33.62 6.25
N LEU A 55 11.41 33.65 6.78
CA LEU A 55 10.84 32.53 7.52
C LEU A 55 10.02 31.63 6.58
N PRO A 56 10.03 30.31 6.81
CA PRO A 56 9.33 29.34 5.97
C PRO A 56 7.82 29.59 5.97
N VAL A 57 7.18 29.36 4.83
CA VAL A 57 5.73 29.25 4.75
C VAL A 57 5.34 27.84 5.21
N ALA A 58 4.44 27.75 6.18
CA ALA A 58 3.81 26.50 6.58
C ALA A 58 2.56 26.29 5.74
N PHE A 59 2.63 25.38 4.77
CA PHE A 59 1.45 24.88 4.08
C PHE A 59 1.14 23.50 4.61
N ALA A 60 -0.08 23.32 5.11
CA ALA A 60 -0.52 22.06 5.65
C ALA A 60 -1.79 21.60 4.95
N TYR A 61 -1.90 20.29 4.80
CA TYR A 61 -3.11 19.59 4.42
C TYR A 61 -3.43 18.58 5.52
N ASP A 62 -4.67 18.64 6.01
CA ASP A 62 -5.16 17.82 7.10
C ASP A 62 -6.56 17.26 6.80
N ARG A 63 -6.90 16.17 7.48
CA ARG A 63 -8.19 15.49 7.37
C ARG A 63 -8.69 15.16 8.78
N PRO A 64 -9.33 16.12 9.46
CA PRO A 64 -9.84 15.91 10.82
C PRO A 64 -10.87 14.77 10.93
N ASP A 65 -11.61 14.53 9.85
CA ASP A 65 -12.53 13.40 9.67
C ASP A 65 -12.61 13.00 8.18
N ASP A 66 -13.37 11.95 7.86
CA ASP A 66 -13.48 11.44 6.49
C ASP A 66 -14.26 12.35 5.54
N ASP A 67 -15.13 13.21 6.05
CA ASP A 67 -16.01 14.09 5.26
C ASP A 67 -15.43 15.52 5.13
N MET A 68 -14.27 15.76 5.74
CA MET A 68 -13.66 17.07 5.86
C MET A 68 -12.18 17.05 5.48
N ALA A 69 -11.78 18.04 4.69
CA ALA A 69 -10.39 18.33 4.45
C ALA A 69 -10.09 19.81 4.69
N VAL A 70 -8.91 20.08 5.24
CA VAL A 70 -8.45 21.43 5.58
C VAL A 70 -7.12 21.69 4.92
N LEU A 71 -7.01 22.83 4.24
CA LEU A 71 -5.72 23.36 3.80
C LEU A 71 -5.41 24.64 4.55
N THR A 72 -4.21 24.79 5.07
CA THR A 72 -3.75 26.06 5.65
C THR A 72 -2.49 26.52 4.96
N ARG A 73 -2.39 27.83 4.73
CA ARG A 73 -1.16 28.48 4.30
C ARG A 73 -0.84 29.61 5.26
N THR A 74 0.11 29.35 6.13
CA THR A 74 0.50 30.24 7.22
C THR A 74 1.87 30.82 6.97
N ARG A 75 1.96 32.14 7.08
CA ARG A 75 3.21 32.89 6.94
C ARG A 75 3.41 33.82 8.10
N PHE A 76 4.66 33.95 8.51
CA PHE A 76 5.03 34.96 9.49
C PHE A 76 4.94 36.35 8.87
N THR A 77 4.37 37.31 9.61
CA THR A 77 4.15 38.70 9.14
C THR A 77 4.91 39.74 9.96
N GLY A 78 5.66 39.32 10.98
CA GLY A 78 6.48 40.23 11.77
C GLY A 78 5.77 40.71 13.02
N GLN A 79 5.43 42.00 13.02
CA GLN A 79 4.79 42.67 14.14
C GLN A 79 3.27 42.55 14.08
N ASP A 80 2.63 42.43 15.25
CA ASP A 80 1.18 42.57 15.37
C ASP A 80 0.77 44.05 15.41
N TYR A 81 -0.54 44.31 15.54
CA TYR A 81 -1.10 45.66 15.62
C TYR A 81 -0.57 46.49 16.82
N THR A 82 0.08 45.85 17.81
CA THR A 82 0.73 46.52 18.95
C THR A 82 2.20 46.83 18.73
N GLY A 83 2.76 46.41 17.58
CA GLY A 83 4.21 46.47 17.31
C GLY A 83 5.00 45.30 17.91
N ARG A 84 4.34 44.35 18.58
CA ARG A 84 5.01 43.19 19.19
C ARG A 84 5.36 42.17 18.11
N TRP A 85 6.62 41.72 18.12
CA TRP A 85 7.10 40.67 17.24
C TRP A 85 6.41 39.33 17.53
N GLY A 86 6.03 38.59 16.49
CA GLY A 86 5.41 37.27 16.62
C GLY A 86 4.09 37.08 15.85
N ASN A 87 3.72 38.04 15.00
CA ASN A 87 2.48 37.94 14.23
C ASN A 87 2.62 36.99 13.03
N HIS A 88 1.56 36.26 12.73
CA HIS A 88 1.42 35.45 11.54
C HIS A 88 0.04 35.66 10.91
N PHE A 89 -0.04 35.37 9.62
CA PHE A 89 -1.26 35.34 8.86
C PHE A 89 -1.44 33.93 8.31
N CYS A 90 -2.58 33.34 8.62
CA CYS A 90 -3.02 32.07 8.07
C CYS A 90 -4.24 32.31 7.20
N HIS A 91 -4.17 31.84 5.95
CA HIS A 91 -5.34 31.62 5.12
C HIS A 91 -5.68 30.13 5.22
N ALA A 92 -6.88 29.81 5.69
CA ALA A 92 -7.38 28.45 5.81
C ALA A 92 -8.52 28.21 4.82
N LEU A 93 -8.52 27.03 4.20
CA LEU A 93 -9.59 26.52 3.36
C LEU A 93 -10.22 25.31 4.03
N TYR A 94 -11.54 25.28 3.98
CA TYR A 94 -12.40 24.19 4.42
C TYR A 94 -13.08 23.60 3.19
N VAL A 95 -12.83 22.32 2.91
CA VAL A 95 -13.35 21.65 1.71
C VAL A 95 -13.89 20.28 2.03
N THR A 96 -14.85 19.81 1.24
CA THR A 96 -15.22 18.40 1.23
C THR A 96 -14.22 17.62 0.38
N PRO A 97 -14.00 16.32 0.65
CA PRO A 97 -13.11 15.47 -0.14
C PRO A 97 -13.45 15.47 -1.63
N ASP A 98 -14.74 15.53 -1.99
CA ASP A 98 -15.19 15.56 -3.38
C ASP A 98 -14.70 16.80 -4.16
N GLU A 99 -14.50 17.93 -3.49
CA GLU A 99 -13.95 19.15 -4.11
C GLU A 99 -12.46 19.02 -4.45
N LEU A 100 -11.79 18.02 -3.86
CA LEU A 100 -10.41 17.63 -4.16
C LEU A 100 -10.35 16.45 -5.14
N ALA A 101 -11.48 15.96 -5.66
CA ALA A 101 -11.50 14.86 -6.61
C ALA A 101 -10.66 15.19 -7.85
N GLY A 102 -9.71 14.31 -8.18
CA GLY A 102 -8.78 14.50 -9.28
C GLY A 102 -7.64 15.51 -9.01
N LEU A 103 -7.56 16.07 -7.81
CA LEU A 103 -6.47 16.96 -7.39
C LEU A 103 -5.56 16.26 -6.37
N ARG A 104 -4.28 16.63 -6.39
CA ARG A 104 -3.35 16.30 -5.31
C ARG A 104 -3.23 17.54 -4.42
N PRO A 105 -3.45 17.47 -3.10
CA PRO A 105 -3.46 18.66 -2.24
C PRO A 105 -2.18 19.51 -2.32
N VAL A 106 -1.03 18.89 -2.58
CA VAL A 106 0.25 19.58 -2.79
C VAL A 106 0.27 20.51 -4.00
N GLU A 107 -0.54 20.25 -5.04
CA GLU A 107 -0.70 21.09 -6.23
C GLU A 107 -1.32 22.46 -5.89
N LEU A 108 -1.93 22.58 -4.72
CA LEU A 108 -2.49 23.84 -4.25
C LEU A 108 -1.43 24.73 -3.59
N TRP A 109 -0.18 24.31 -3.38
CA TRP A 109 0.87 25.08 -2.68
C TRP A 109 1.00 26.55 -3.12
N ASP A 110 0.99 26.79 -4.44
CA ASP A 110 1.14 28.12 -5.05
C ASP A 110 -0.14 28.63 -5.73
N ALA A 111 -1.30 28.03 -5.43
CA ALA A 111 -2.55 28.38 -6.07
C ALA A 111 -2.93 29.87 -5.87
N ALA A 112 -3.49 30.48 -6.92
CA ALA A 112 -3.75 31.93 -6.97
C ALA A 112 -4.80 32.42 -5.95
N HIS A 113 -5.62 31.52 -5.39
CA HIS A 113 -6.60 31.88 -4.37
C HIS A 113 -5.96 32.15 -3.00
N TRP A 114 -4.69 31.79 -2.79
CA TRP A 114 -4.02 32.11 -1.53
C TRP A 114 -3.80 33.61 -1.37
N ALA A 115 -4.62 34.22 -0.50
CA ALA A 115 -4.31 35.53 0.05
C ALA A 115 -2.91 35.56 0.68
N SER A 116 -2.23 36.68 0.48
CA SER A 116 -0.96 36.96 1.15
C SER A 116 -1.21 37.83 2.39
N THR A 117 -2.09 38.82 2.33
CA THR A 117 -2.46 39.65 3.48
C THR A 117 -3.88 39.33 3.92
N PRO A 118 -4.23 39.61 5.18
CA PRO A 118 -5.62 39.58 5.62
C PRO A 118 -6.48 40.45 4.70
N ALA A 119 -7.74 40.05 4.54
CA ALA A 119 -8.74 40.90 3.91
C ALA A 119 -8.85 42.23 4.69
N PRO A 120 -9.03 43.36 4.00
CA PRO A 120 -9.22 44.64 4.67
C PRO A 120 -10.49 44.61 5.54
N ASP A 121 -10.47 45.41 6.62
CA ASP A 121 -11.46 45.38 7.73
C ASP A 121 -12.84 45.95 7.32
N ASP A 122 -13.07 46.23 6.04
CA ASP A 122 -14.30 46.78 5.46
C ASP A 122 -15.37 45.71 5.16
N GLY A 123 -15.05 44.42 5.37
CA GLY A 123 -16.02 43.33 5.38
C GLY A 123 -15.45 42.05 5.96
N HIS A 124 -16.02 41.57 7.08
CA HIS A 124 -15.68 40.28 7.69
C HIS A 124 -16.08 39.06 6.84
N ASP A 125 -16.64 39.28 5.66
CA ASP A 125 -17.22 38.26 4.79
C ASP A 125 -16.31 38.02 3.58
N LEU A 126 -15.80 36.80 3.47
CA LEU A 126 -15.15 36.30 2.27
C LEU A 126 -16.18 35.62 1.37
N PRO A 127 -16.02 35.63 0.04
CA PRO A 127 -16.83 34.77 -0.81
C PRO A 127 -16.45 33.30 -0.59
N ASP A 128 -17.39 32.37 -0.78
CA ASP A 128 -17.02 30.96 -0.96
C ASP A 128 -16.26 30.80 -2.29
N LEU A 129 -15.27 29.92 -2.33
CA LEU A 129 -14.55 29.59 -3.55
C LEU A 129 -15.39 28.64 -4.40
N THR A 130 -15.65 29.00 -5.65
CA THR A 130 -16.44 28.15 -6.55
C THR A 130 -15.70 26.90 -6.99
N ARG A 131 -14.37 26.97 -7.08
CA ARG A 131 -13.50 25.87 -7.51
C ARG A 131 -12.10 26.06 -6.96
N LEU A 132 -11.48 24.96 -6.54
CA LEU A 132 -10.05 24.92 -6.30
C LEU A 132 -9.31 24.68 -7.62
N VAL A 133 -8.38 25.58 -7.93
CA VAL A 133 -7.55 25.51 -9.14
C VAL A 133 -6.11 25.33 -8.68
N PRO A 134 -5.44 24.23 -9.09
CA PRO A 134 -4.00 24.04 -8.89
C PRO A 134 -3.18 25.26 -9.28
N GLY A 135 -2.08 25.46 -8.57
CA GLY A 135 -1.04 26.37 -9.00
C GLY A 135 -0.24 25.83 -10.19
N SER A 136 0.80 26.56 -10.57
CA SER A 136 1.67 26.18 -11.70
C SER A 136 3.05 25.73 -11.25
N ALA A 137 3.40 25.95 -9.98
CA ALA A 137 4.71 25.66 -9.46
C ALA A 137 4.89 24.19 -9.11
N VAL A 138 3.84 23.43 -8.84
CA VAL A 138 3.90 22.00 -8.53
C VAL A 138 3.25 21.20 -9.65
N GLY A 139 4.00 20.27 -10.24
CA GLY A 139 3.57 19.50 -11.40
C GLY A 139 4.51 18.35 -11.73
N PRO A 140 4.12 17.42 -12.64
CA PRO A 140 4.94 16.28 -13.05
C PRO A 140 6.34 16.68 -13.54
N ASP A 141 6.43 17.76 -14.32
CA ASP A 141 7.73 18.26 -14.83
C ASP A 141 8.68 18.67 -13.70
N ARG A 142 8.16 19.19 -12.58
CA ARG A 142 8.97 19.57 -11.42
C ARG A 142 9.49 18.34 -10.69
N VAL A 143 8.65 17.32 -10.54
CA VAL A 143 9.03 16.02 -9.96
C VAL A 143 10.07 15.32 -10.83
N GLY A 144 9.86 15.28 -12.16
CA GLY A 144 10.84 14.72 -13.09
C GLY A 144 12.21 15.39 -12.98
N ARG A 145 12.24 16.73 -12.92
CA ARG A 145 13.50 17.48 -12.70
C ARG A 145 14.15 17.18 -11.34
N LEU A 146 13.37 17.05 -10.27
CA LEU A 146 13.87 16.68 -8.95
C LEU A 146 14.58 15.32 -9.02
N LEU A 147 13.91 14.30 -9.55
CA LEU A 147 14.44 12.94 -9.58
C LEU A 147 15.63 12.82 -10.53
N ALA A 148 15.58 13.47 -11.70
CA ALA A 148 16.72 13.54 -12.62
C ALA A 148 17.94 14.24 -12.00
N GLY A 149 17.72 15.30 -11.22
CA GLY A 149 18.78 16.01 -10.52
C GLY A 149 19.37 15.23 -9.33
N ALA A 150 18.53 14.47 -8.63
CA ALA A 150 18.93 13.68 -7.47
C ALA A 150 19.56 12.32 -7.84
N GLY A 151 19.28 11.80 -9.05
CA GLY A 151 19.80 10.52 -9.55
C GLY A 151 19.40 9.32 -8.69
N ASP A 152 20.16 8.23 -8.78
CA ASP A 152 19.90 6.99 -8.01
C ASP A 152 19.79 7.21 -6.49
N PRO A 153 20.59 8.09 -5.84
CA PRO A 153 20.37 8.43 -4.43
C PRO A 153 18.96 8.98 -4.16
N GLY A 154 18.45 9.83 -5.06
CA GLY A 154 17.08 10.34 -4.98
C GLY A 154 16.04 9.23 -5.10
N ILE A 155 16.20 8.32 -6.06
CA ILE A 155 15.26 7.18 -6.21
C ILE A 155 15.26 6.34 -4.93
N ARG A 156 16.43 5.99 -4.39
CA ARG A 156 16.52 5.23 -3.12
C ARG A 156 15.89 5.97 -1.93
N LEU A 157 15.98 7.30 -1.90
CA LEU A 157 15.30 8.11 -0.89
C LEU A 157 13.77 8.00 -1.05
N LEU A 158 13.28 8.11 -2.29
CA LEU A 158 11.86 8.00 -2.62
C LEU A 158 11.31 6.62 -2.23
N GLU A 159 12.05 5.54 -2.48
CA GLU A 159 11.68 4.17 -2.09
C GLU A 159 11.47 4.03 -0.57
N ARG A 160 12.41 4.56 0.22
CA ARG A 160 12.32 4.55 1.69
C ARG A 160 11.18 5.43 2.17
N LEU A 161 11.02 6.61 1.59
CA LEU A 161 9.98 7.56 1.95
C LEU A 161 8.58 7.03 1.65
N LEU A 162 8.38 6.44 0.47
CA LEU A 162 7.12 5.78 0.10
C LEU A 162 6.80 4.62 1.03
N THR A 163 7.80 3.86 1.46
CA THR A 163 7.57 2.77 2.42
C THR A 163 7.00 3.29 3.73
N VAL A 164 7.59 4.34 4.29
CA VAL A 164 7.08 4.97 5.53
C VAL A 164 5.68 5.57 5.30
N VAL A 165 5.46 6.24 4.17
CA VAL A 165 4.17 6.84 3.84
C VAL A 165 3.07 5.79 3.69
N LEU A 166 3.35 4.68 3.00
CA LEU A 166 2.39 3.59 2.83
C LEU A 166 2.08 2.90 4.17
N GLN A 167 3.07 2.73 5.05
CA GLN A 167 2.85 2.23 6.41
C GLN A 167 1.98 3.19 7.23
N ALA A 168 2.27 4.50 7.17
CA ALA A 168 1.50 5.50 7.90
C ALA A 168 0.05 5.60 7.39
N LEU A 169 -0.17 5.56 6.08
CA LEU A 169 -1.51 5.53 5.47
C LEU A 169 -2.31 4.26 5.82
N ALA A 170 -1.63 3.16 6.12
CA ALA A 170 -2.23 1.91 6.57
C ALA A 170 -2.35 1.80 8.10
N ASP A 171 -2.03 2.86 8.86
CA ASP A 171 -1.98 2.84 10.34
C ASP A 171 -1.02 1.78 10.91
N GLU A 172 -0.03 1.37 10.12
CA GLU A 172 1.01 0.37 10.47
C GLU A 172 2.28 1.04 11.04
N GLY A 173 2.37 2.37 11.00
CA GLY A 173 3.57 3.11 11.34
C GLY A 173 3.36 4.60 11.55
N ARG A 174 4.43 5.30 11.95
CA ARG A 174 4.44 6.76 12.12
C ARG A 174 4.75 7.48 10.81
N GLY A 175 4.28 8.72 10.68
CA GLY A 175 4.67 9.61 9.59
C GLY A 175 6.16 9.93 9.57
N ALA A 176 6.64 10.45 8.44
CA ALA A 176 8.04 10.82 8.23
C ALA A 176 8.28 12.31 8.49
N THR A 177 9.42 12.62 9.11
CA THR A 177 9.91 14.00 9.22
C THR A 177 10.91 14.28 8.10
N LEU A 178 10.66 15.34 7.33
CA LEU A 178 11.49 15.80 6.22
C LEU A 178 12.32 17.01 6.66
N ILE A 179 13.64 16.87 6.67
CA ILE A 179 14.57 17.93 7.08
C ILE A 179 15.19 18.55 5.83
N SER A 180 15.06 19.86 5.69
CA SER A 180 15.85 20.64 4.74
C SER A 180 16.05 22.07 5.25
N GLY A 181 17.20 22.66 4.92
CA GLY A 181 17.40 24.10 5.05
C GLY A 181 16.55 24.92 4.08
N ASP A 182 16.03 24.30 3.01
CA ASP A 182 15.18 24.91 1.99
C ASP A 182 13.74 24.33 2.05
N PRO A 183 12.74 25.11 2.49
CA PRO A 183 11.34 24.67 2.54
C PRO A 183 10.77 24.26 1.17
N GLU A 184 11.26 24.83 0.07
CA GLU A 184 10.81 24.42 -1.28
C GLU A 184 11.20 22.97 -1.59
N ARG A 185 12.32 22.50 -1.05
CA ARG A 185 12.73 21.10 -1.19
C ARG A 185 11.76 20.15 -0.47
N VAL A 186 11.21 20.57 0.66
CA VAL A 186 10.15 19.79 1.33
C VAL A 186 8.93 19.66 0.43
N VAL A 187 8.52 20.74 -0.23
CA VAL A 187 7.42 20.71 -1.21
C VAL A 187 7.72 19.76 -2.37
N ASP A 188 8.95 19.80 -2.90
CA ASP A 188 9.39 18.92 -4.00
C ASP A 188 9.24 17.44 -3.64
N TRP A 189 9.65 17.04 -2.43
CA TRP A 189 9.57 15.66 -1.99
C TRP A 189 8.16 15.22 -1.61
N ILE A 190 7.33 16.10 -1.04
CA ILE A 190 5.90 15.84 -0.86
C ILE A 190 5.22 15.64 -2.22
N ALA A 191 5.59 16.45 -3.21
CA ALA A 191 5.10 16.30 -4.58
C ALA A 191 5.55 14.97 -5.19
N ALA A 192 6.83 14.60 -5.08
CA ALA A 192 7.34 13.33 -5.58
C ALA A 192 6.57 12.12 -5.02
N VAL A 193 6.34 12.11 -3.70
CA VAL A 193 5.50 11.08 -3.06
C VAL A 193 4.08 11.13 -3.61
N SER A 194 3.47 12.31 -3.65
CA SER A 194 2.09 12.47 -4.11
C SER A 194 1.91 11.93 -5.54
N TYR A 195 2.76 12.31 -6.48
CA TYR A 195 2.69 11.87 -7.89
C TYR A 195 3.02 10.39 -8.09
N THR A 196 3.64 9.73 -7.11
CA THR A 196 3.88 8.29 -7.16
C THR A 196 2.63 7.48 -6.76
N LEU A 197 1.68 8.10 -6.05
CA LEU A 197 0.45 7.44 -5.59
C LEU A 197 -0.72 7.70 -6.57
N PRO A 198 -1.70 6.78 -6.66
CA PRO A 198 -2.99 7.09 -7.29
C PRO A 198 -3.61 8.35 -6.68
N THR A 199 -4.30 9.16 -7.49
CA THR A 199 -4.75 10.49 -7.07
C THR A 199 -5.65 10.45 -5.83
N GLY A 200 -6.58 9.50 -5.75
CA GLY A 200 -7.46 9.41 -4.58
C GLY A 200 -6.74 8.93 -3.30
N LEU A 201 -5.66 8.15 -3.41
CA LEU A 201 -4.81 7.82 -2.25
C LEU A 201 -3.92 9.01 -1.86
N ALA A 202 -3.39 9.76 -2.83
CA ALA A 202 -2.66 11.00 -2.57
C ALA A 202 -3.54 12.07 -1.90
N ALA A 203 -4.85 12.08 -2.20
CA ALA A 203 -5.81 12.95 -1.51
C ALA A 203 -6.00 12.57 -0.03
N ARG A 204 -5.54 11.39 0.42
CA ARG A 204 -5.52 10.98 1.84
C ARG A 204 -4.19 11.30 2.54
N LEU A 205 -3.16 11.69 1.79
CA LEU A 205 -1.83 12.00 2.33
C LEU A 205 -1.83 13.35 3.06
N THR A 206 -2.03 13.36 4.38
CA THR A 206 -1.83 14.57 5.20
C THR A 206 -0.37 14.98 5.28
N PHE A 207 -0.10 16.28 5.27
CA PHE A 207 1.27 16.80 5.34
C PHE A 207 1.36 18.24 5.86
N THR A 208 2.56 18.65 6.30
CA THR A 208 2.93 20.07 6.46
C THR A 208 4.31 20.32 5.86
N THR A 209 4.50 21.46 5.19
CA THR A 209 5.81 21.86 4.64
C THR A 209 6.75 22.43 5.70
N TYR A 210 6.21 22.83 6.86
CA TYR A 210 7.00 23.36 7.96
C TYR A 210 6.28 23.24 9.31
N THR A 211 7.00 22.71 10.30
CA THR A 211 6.69 22.80 11.73
C THR A 211 7.99 23.00 12.53
N ALA A 212 7.93 23.82 13.59
CA ALA A 212 9.02 23.95 14.57
C ALA A 212 8.93 22.92 15.71
N ARG A 213 7.88 22.09 15.70
CA ARG A 213 7.59 21.07 16.71
C ARG A 213 7.27 19.74 16.04
N PRO A 214 8.23 19.11 15.34
CA PRO A 214 8.00 17.82 14.70
C PRO A 214 7.62 16.71 15.71
N GLU A 215 7.91 16.89 17.01
CA GLU A 215 7.49 15.99 18.09
C GLU A 215 5.96 15.92 18.32
N ASP A 216 5.25 16.99 17.98
CA ASP A 216 3.80 17.16 18.20
C ASP A 216 2.99 16.89 16.91
N ASP A 217 3.65 16.61 15.78
CA ASP A 217 2.97 16.46 14.49
C ASP A 217 2.53 15.01 14.26
N HIS A 218 1.29 14.84 13.77
CA HIS A 218 0.65 13.54 13.54
C HIS A 218 0.44 13.24 12.05
N ARG A 219 0.86 14.15 11.16
CA ARG A 219 0.66 13.98 9.71
C ARG A 219 1.60 12.94 9.13
N HIS A 220 1.25 12.40 7.96
CA HIS A 220 2.08 11.41 7.29
C HIS A 220 3.44 11.98 6.86
N LEU A 221 3.50 13.28 6.50
CA LEU A 221 4.73 13.97 6.13
C LEU A 221 4.85 15.33 6.83
N SER A 222 5.95 15.56 7.54
CA SER A 222 6.16 16.79 8.29
C SER A 222 7.51 17.43 7.96
N GLY A 223 7.49 18.58 7.31
CA GLY A 223 8.68 19.39 7.06
C GLY A 223 9.20 20.07 8.31
N THR A 224 10.50 20.06 8.53
CA THR A 224 11.14 20.82 9.60
C THR A 224 12.52 21.31 9.17
N LEU A 225 13.07 22.28 9.91
CA LEU A 225 14.41 22.79 9.66
C LEU A 225 15.46 21.98 10.45
N PRO A 226 16.74 21.99 10.04
CA PRO A 226 17.80 21.27 10.75
C PRO A 226 17.91 21.62 12.23
N GLU A 227 17.60 22.85 12.63
CA GLU A 227 17.70 23.30 14.03
C GLU A 227 16.65 22.65 14.95
N THR A 228 15.60 22.04 14.41
CA THR A 228 14.54 21.35 15.15
C THR A 228 14.47 19.85 14.85
N ALA A 229 15.36 19.35 14.01
CA ALA A 229 15.44 17.95 13.58
C ALA A 229 15.54 16.95 14.75
N GLU A 230 16.34 17.27 15.78
CA GLU A 230 16.58 16.40 16.93
C GLU A 230 15.32 16.06 17.75
N ARG A 231 14.24 16.83 17.57
CA ARG A 231 12.96 16.62 18.27
C ARG A 231 12.03 15.66 17.52
N ALA A 232 12.34 15.36 16.26
CA ALA A 232 11.50 14.50 15.43
C ALA A 232 11.33 13.12 16.07
N GLN A 233 10.12 12.57 15.97
CA GLN A 233 9.81 11.22 16.40
C GLN A 233 9.58 10.33 15.17
N GLY A 234 10.19 9.15 15.13
CA GLY A 234 10.02 8.20 14.03
C GLY A 234 11.06 8.37 12.90
N PRO A 235 10.74 7.93 11.68
CA PRO A 235 11.65 8.03 10.53
C PRO A 235 11.95 9.46 10.13
N VAL A 236 13.23 9.75 9.89
CA VAL A 236 13.73 11.09 9.56
C VAL A 236 14.46 11.04 8.22
N PHE A 237 14.21 12.02 7.35
CA PHE A 237 14.80 12.12 6.03
C PHE A 237 15.52 13.46 5.85
N HIS A 238 16.84 13.42 5.66
CA HIS A 238 17.66 14.59 5.38
C HIS A 238 17.70 14.83 3.87
N LEU A 239 16.84 15.72 3.38
CA LEU A 239 16.63 15.94 1.94
C LEU A 239 17.83 16.61 1.25
N ASP A 240 18.66 17.32 2.01
CA ASP A 240 19.88 17.95 1.49
C ASP A 240 21.00 16.94 1.26
N GLU A 241 21.00 15.84 2.02
CA GLU A 241 22.01 14.78 1.98
C GLU A 241 21.50 13.53 1.26
N LEU A 242 20.19 13.50 0.93
CA LEU A 242 19.49 12.33 0.38
C LEU A 242 19.68 11.08 1.25
N ALA A 243 19.59 11.27 2.57
CA ALA A 243 19.78 10.24 3.58
C ALA A 243 18.54 10.08 4.47
N GLY A 244 18.43 8.95 5.17
CA GLY A 244 17.35 8.70 6.11
C GLY A 244 17.80 7.90 7.32
N ASP A 245 17.33 8.30 8.50
CA ASP A 245 17.60 7.72 9.81
C ASP A 245 16.35 7.03 10.36
N GLY A 246 16.52 5.88 10.99
CA GLY A 246 15.40 5.12 11.58
C GLY A 246 14.36 4.63 10.55
N CYS A 247 14.72 4.63 9.27
CA CYS A 247 13.84 4.24 8.17
C CYS A 247 13.81 2.70 8.00
N PRO A 248 12.64 2.10 7.72
CA PRO A 248 12.56 0.70 7.35
C PRO A 248 13.27 0.42 6.02
N GLU A 249 13.58 -0.84 5.77
CA GLU A 249 13.99 -1.28 4.44
C GLU A 249 12.86 -1.01 3.43
N PRO A 250 13.17 -0.59 2.19
CA PRO A 250 12.14 -0.33 1.21
C PRO A 250 11.23 -1.53 0.97
N SER A 251 9.92 -1.29 0.99
CA SER A 251 8.94 -2.27 0.57
C SER A 251 9.05 -2.52 -0.94
N PRO A 252 8.75 -3.74 -1.40
CA PRO A 252 8.72 -4.03 -2.83
C PRO A 252 7.78 -3.11 -3.63
N THR A 253 6.60 -2.79 -3.09
CA THR A 253 5.67 -1.81 -3.69
C THR A 253 6.32 -0.44 -3.88
N ALA A 254 7.05 0.05 -2.86
CA ALA A 254 7.74 1.33 -2.95
C ALA A 254 8.90 1.31 -3.97
N ARG A 255 9.67 0.22 -4.03
CA ARG A 255 10.71 0.03 -5.06
C ARG A 255 10.13 0.05 -6.47
N PHE A 256 9.06 -0.70 -6.68
CA PHE A 256 8.40 -0.77 -7.98
C PHE A 256 7.89 0.60 -8.44
N LEU A 257 7.19 1.33 -7.57
CA LEU A 257 6.62 2.63 -7.90
C LEU A 257 7.70 3.71 -8.08
N ALA A 258 8.65 3.81 -7.16
CA ALA A 258 9.76 4.77 -7.27
C ALA A 258 10.63 4.49 -8.50
N GLY A 259 10.90 3.21 -8.79
CA GLY A 259 11.65 2.79 -9.97
C GLY A 259 10.90 3.07 -11.28
N ALA A 260 9.57 2.89 -11.30
CA ALA A 260 8.74 3.26 -12.44
C ALA A 260 8.79 4.77 -12.71
N LEU A 261 8.59 5.59 -11.68
CA LEU A 261 8.65 7.04 -11.80
C LEU A 261 10.06 7.54 -12.17
N GLY A 262 11.10 7.01 -11.52
CA GLY A 262 12.50 7.36 -11.78
C GLY A 262 13.01 6.96 -13.17
N SER A 263 12.41 5.92 -13.77
CA SER A 263 12.71 5.48 -15.14
C SER A 263 11.74 6.05 -16.19
N GLU A 264 10.89 7.02 -15.81
CA GLU A 264 9.87 7.63 -16.67
C GLU A 264 8.88 6.62 -17.30
N ARG A 265 8.65 5.47 -16.65
CA ARG A 265 7.64 4.48 -17.05
C ARG A 265 6.25 4.90 -16.56
N LEU A 266 5.78 6.03 -17.07
CA LEU A 266 4.50 6.62 -16.66
C LEU A 266 3.30 5.73 -17.00
N ASP A 267 3.41 4.93 -18.06
CA ASP A 267 2.43 3.89 -18.43
C ASP A 267 2.18 2.88 -17.29
N VAL A 268 3.23 2.53 -16.54
CA VAL A 268 3.13 1.63 -15.38
C VAL A 268 2.43 2.33 -14.21
N VAL A 269 2.75 3.60 -13.97
CA VAL A 269 2.11 4.39 -12.91
C VAL A 269 0.62 4.60 -13.21
N ASP A 270 0.29 4.88 -14.48
CA ASP A 270 -1.09 5.01 -14.95
C ASP A 270 -1.85 3.69 -14.81
N ALA A 271 -1.25 2.56 -15.21
CA ALA A 271 -1.88 1.25 -15.04
C ALA A 271 -2.15 0.89 -13.56
N VAL A 272 -1.24 1.25 -12.65
CA VAL A 272 -1.47 1.09 -11.21
C VAL A 272 -2.61 2.00 -10.72
N ALA A 273 -2.69 3.24 -11.23
CA ALA A 273 -3.77 4.16 -10.89
C ALA A 273 -5.13 3.66 -11.39
N GLU A 274 -5.21 3.16 -12.61
CA GLU A 274 -6.43 2.56 -13.18
C GLU A 274 -6.90 1.35 -12.35
N LEU A 275 -5.97 0.49 -11.92
CA LEU A 275 -6.28 -0.63 -11.01
C LEU A 275 -6.81 -0.16 -9.66
N TRP A 276 -6.29 0.96 -9.14
CA TRP A 276 -6.74 1.53 -7.89
C TRP A 276 -8.14 2.13 -8.03
N ASP A 277 -8.40 2.88 -9.10
CA ASP A 277 -9.67 3.56 -9.43
C ASP A 277 -10.81 2.58 -9.76
N ALA A 278 -10.49 1.38 -10.24
CA ALA A 278 -11.48 0.34 -10.56
C ALA A 278 -12.18 -0.25 -9.31
N GLY A 279 -11.55 -0.13 -8.13
CA GLY A 279 -12.12 -0.62 -6.88
C GLY A 279 -12.96 0.43 -6.14
N PRO A 280 -13.75 0.04 -5.12
CA PRO A 280 -14.57 0.97 -4.35
C PRO A 280 -13.76 2.07 -3.65
N ALA A 281 -14.40 3.21 -3.42
CA ALA A 281 -13.85 4.29 -2.62
C ALA A 281 -13.86 3.86 -1.13
N ASP A 282 -12.74 3.30 -0.69
CA ASP A 282 -12.56 2.79 0.67
C ASP A 282 -11.59 3.67 1.48
N GLY A 283 -11.41 3.35 2.76
CA GLY A 283 -10.44 3.98 3.66
C GLY A 283 -8.99 3.88 3.18
N ALA A 284 -8.09 4.63 3.83
CA ALA A 284 -6.68 4.69 3.45
C ALA A 284 -5.99 3.31 3.48
N GLU A 285 -6.24 2.52 4.52
CA GLU A 285 -5.70 1.17 4.70
C GLU A 285 -6.07 0.22 3.56
N THR A 286 -7.36 0.11 3.23
CA THR A 286 -7.83 -0.69 2.08
C THR A 286 -7.25 -0.17 0.77
N GLY A 287 -7.15 1.16 0.62
CA GLY A 287 -6.50 1.77 -0.55
C GLY A 287 -5.03 1.40 -0.69
N VAL A 288 -4.27 1.34 0.41
CA VAL A 288 -2.87 0.89 0.42
C VAL A 288 -2.78 -0.60 0.09
N ARG A 289 -3.64 -1.44 0.66
CA ARG A 289 -3.68 -2.88 0.34
C ARG A 289 -3.93 -3.12 -1.15
N ARG A 290 -4.94 -2.45 -1.73
CA ARG A 290 -5.22 -2.51 -3.17
C ARG A 290 -4.03 -2.05 -4.02
N LEU A 291 -3.36 -0.96 -3.62
CA LEU A 291 -2.16 -0.47 -4.30
C LEU A 291 -1.04 -1.52 -4.28
N ARG A 292 -0.76 -2.13 -3.12
CA ARG A 292 0.25 -3.19 -2.98
C ARG A 292 -0.06 -4.36 -3.92
N THR A 293 -1.33 -4.80 -3.98
CA THR A 293 -1.77 -5.86 -4.89
C THR A 293 -1.63 -5.47 -6.36
N GLY A 294 -2.05 -4.27 -6.75
CA GLY A 294 -1.93 -3.78 -8.12
C GLY A 294 -0.47 -3.72 -8.59
N CYS A 295 0.44 -3.25 -7.73
CA CYS A 295 1.87 -3.28 -8.01
C CYS A 295 2.41 -4.69 -8.17
N ALA A 296 2.02 -5.63 -7.30
CA ALA A 296 2.46 -7.03 -7.39
C ALA A 296 1.93 -7.76 -8.65
N LEU A 297 0.77 -7.34 -9.16
CA LEU A 297 0.23 -7.83 -10.44
C LEU A 297 1.00 -7.31 -11.66
N LEU A 298 1.42 -6.04 -11.62
CA LEU A 298 2.07 -5.37 -12.75
C LEU A 298 3.58 -5.54 -12.77
N ALA A 299 4.20 -5.82 -11.63
CA ALA A 299 5.63 -5.96 -11.55
C ALA A 299 6.16 -7.13 -12.38
N PRO A 300 7.31 -6.95 -13.06
CA PRO A 300 8.06 -8.07 -13.59
C PRO A 300 8.55 -8.96 -12.44
N ASP A 301 8.78 -10.24 -12.74
CA ASP A 301 9.04 -11.28 -11.75
C ASP A 301 10.05 -10.85 -10.65
N GLY A 302 9.61 -10.88 -9.39
CA GLY A 302 10.43 -10.64 -8.20
C GLY A 302 10.58 -9.18 -7.72
N GLU A 303 10.03 -8.17 -8.41
CA GLU A 303 10.27 -6.75 -8.05
C GLU A 303 9.27 -6.14 -7.04
N ALA A 304 8.01 -6.59 -7.00
CA ALA A 304 6.98 -6.01 -6.11
C ALA A 304 6.51 -6.93 -4.97
N GLY A 305 7.25 -8.01 -4.69
CA GLY A 305 7.01 -8.90 -3.55
C GLY A 305 5.77 -9.79 -3.72
N ALA A 306 5.53 -10.63 -2.72
CA ALA A 306 4.42 -11.56 -2.71
C ALA A 306 3.07 -10.81 -2.73
N LEU A 307 2.14 -11.30 -3.54
CA LEU A 307 0.73 -10.93 -3.44
C LEU A 307 0.21 -11.39 -2.07
N GLY A 308 -0.48 -10.55 -1.32
CA GLY A 308 -1.10 -10.99 -0.05
C GLY A 308 -1.26 -9.87 0.97
N GLY A 309 -2.41 -9.85 1.63
CA GLY A 309 -2.67 -9.03 2.82
C GLY A 309 -2.37 -9.80 4.10
N GLU A 310 -2.99 -9.40 5.21
CA GLU A 310 -2.80 -10.02 6.55
C GLU A 310 -3.16 -11.52 6.64
N SER A 311 -3.84 -12.07 5.62
CA SER A 311 -4.16 -13.50 5.54
C SER A 311 -3.19 -14.22 4.60
N SER A 312 -2.49 -15.21 5.16
CA SER A 312 -1.59 -16.09 4.43
C SER A 312 -2.35 -17.07 3.53
N GLY A 313 -1.76 -17.42 2.40
CA GLY A 313 -2.25 -18.44 1.47
C GLY A 313 -3.38 -18.02 0.53
N LEU A 314 -4.05 -19.03 -0.06
CA LEU A 314 -4.93 -18.85 -1.23
C LEU A 314 -6.12 -17.92 -1.00
N VAL A 315 -6.74 -17.96 0.18
CA VAL A 315 -7.88 -17.09 0.50
C VAL A 315 -7.44 -15.63 0.49
N GLY A 316 -6.28 -15.32 1.08
CA GLY A 316 -5.73 -13.98 1.09
C GLY A 316 -5.35 -13.48 -0.29
N LEU A 317 -4.75 -14.34 -1.12
CA LEU A 317 -4.50 -14.05 -2.53
C LEU A 317 -5.79 -13.71 -3.27
N VAL A 318 -6.80 -14.59 -3.20
CA VAL A 318 -8.05 -14.41 -3.93
C VAL A 318 -8.79 -13.15 -3.46
N HIS A 319 -8.83 -12.91 -2.15
CA HIS A 319 -9.45 -11.70 -1.61
C HIS A 319 -8.77 -10.43 -2.15
N ALA A 320 -7.44 -10.39 -2.14
CA ALA A 320 -6.67 -9.29 -2.70
C ALA A 320 -6.95 -9.10 -4.20
N LEU A 321 -7.00 -10.19 -4.98
CA LEU A 321 -7.34 -10.15 -6.40
C LEU A 321 -8.79 -9.70 -6.66
N ALA A 322 -9.73 -10.01 -5.76
CA ALA A 322 -11.11 -9.54 -5.87
C ALA A 322 -11.23 -8.03 -5.57
N GLU A 323 -10.47 -7.52 -4.60
CA GLU A 323 -10.44 -6.11 -4.22
C GLU A 323 -9.98 -5.18 -5.35
N VAL A 324 -9.10 -5.63 -6.24
CA VAL A 324 -8.63 -4.87 -7.42
C VAL A 324 -9.61 -4.90 -8.60
N ARG A 325 -10.73 -5.63 -8.51
CA ARG A 325 -11.79 -5.69 -9.53
C ARG A 325 -11.23 -5.91 -10.96
N PRO A 326 -10.58 -7.06 -11.24
CA PRO A 326 -9.79 -7.27 -12.46
C PRO A 326 -10.58 -7.06 -13.76
N GLU A 327 -11.88 -7.35 -13.75
CA GLU A 327 -12.78 -7.11 -14.90
C GLU A 327 -12.95 -5.62 -15.20
N ALA A 328 -13.19 -4.80 -14.16
CA ALA A 328 -13.36 -3.36 -14.31
C ALA A 328 -12.04 -2.68 -14.70
N ALA A 329 -10.91 -3.22 -14.23
CA ALA A 329 -9.57 -2.78 -14.61
C ALA A 329 -9.10 -3.32 -15.98
N GLY A 330 -9.90 -4.14 -16.67
CA GLY A 330 -9.54 -4.69 -17.97
C GLY A 330 -8.33 -5.64 -17.95
N LEU A 331 -8.04 -6.27 -16.81
CA LEU A 331 -6.89 -7.17 -16.68
C LEU A 331 -7.11 -8.45 -17.49
N ALA A 332 -6.07 -8.84 -18.22
CA ALA A 332 -6.02 -10.12 -18.93
C ALA A 332 -5.94 -11.30 -17.92
N PRO A 333 -6.71 -12.38 -18.11
CA PRO A 333 -6.66 -13.54 -17.20
C PRO A 333 -5.26 -14.13 -17.01
N GLU A 334 -4.40 -14.06 -18.04
CA GLU A 334 -3.02 -14.52 -17.99
C GLU A 334 -2.20 -13.81 -16.91
N ARG A 335 -2.49 -12.53 -16.63
CA ARG A 335 -1.82 -11.79 -15.55
C ARG A 335 -2.15 -12.38 -14.19
N LEU A 336 -3.41 -12.77 -13.97
CA LEU A 336 -3.84 -13.40 -12.72
C LEU A 336 -3.30 -14.83 -12.60
N ARG A 337 -3.16 -15.55 -13.71
CA ARG A 337 -2.49 -16.86 -13.76
C ARG A 337 -1.03 -16.74 -13.30
N ASP A 338 -0.27 -15.84 -13.90
CA ASP A 338 1.16 -15.69 -13.60
C ASP A 338 1.38 -15.19 -12.16
N ALA A 339 0.52 -14.28 -11.72
CA ALA A 339 0.44 -13.80 -10.33
C ALA A 339 0.20 -14.94 -9.31
N ALA A 340 -0.78 -15.80 -9.57
CA ALA A 340 -1.09 -16.93 -8.70
C ALA A 340 0.05 -17.95 -8.62
N ALA A 341 0.71 -18.22 -9.76
CA ALA A 341 1.87 -19.10 -9.82
C ALA A 341 3.03 -18.56 -8.97
N ARG A 342 3.33 -17.26 -9.07
CA ARG A 342 4.39 -16.60 -8.28
C ARG A 342 4.08 -16.63 -6.79
N HIS A 343 2.86 -16.25 -6.40
CA HIS A 343 2.45 -16.25 -4.99
C HIS A 343 2.67 -17.61 -4.33
N LEU A 344 2.24 -18.69 -5.00
CA LEU A 344 2.43 -20.04 -4.46
C LEU A 344 3.89 -20.49 -4.40
N ALA A 345 4.73 -19.99 -5.31
CA ALA A 345 6.17 -20.28 -5.28
C ALA A 345 6.89 -19.58 -4.12
N GLU A 346 6.42 -18.41 -3.71
CA GLU A 346 6.98 -17.62 -2.61
C GLU A 346 6.42 -18.03 -1.24
N GLU A 347 5.17 -18.49 -1.19
CA GLU A 347 4.48 -18.85 0.04
C GLU A 347 3.97 -20.31 0.03
N THR A 348 4.59 -21.16 0.86
CA THR A 348 4.20 -22.58 1.01
C THR A 348 3.10 -22.78 2.05
N ALA A 349 2.03 -21.99 1.99
CA ALA A 349 0.88 -22.15 2.88
C ALA A 349 -0.07 -23.25 2.34
N PRO A 350 -0.78 -24.00 3.22
CA PRO A 350 -1.81 -24.93 2.79
C PRO A 350 -2.93 -24.20 2.03
N LEU A 351 -3.35 -24.76 0.89
CA LEU A 351 -4.35 -24.11 0.02
C LEU A 351 -5.78 -24.20 0.57
N GLY A 352 -6.08 -25.15 1.45
CA GLY A 352 -7.42 -25.36 2.00
C GLY A 352 -8.49 -25.60 0.92
N ASP A 353 -9.66 -24.99 1.06
CA ASP A 353 -10.76 -25.13 0.10
C ASP A 353 -10.56 -24.26 -1.14
N VAL A 354 -9.85 -24.81 -2.14
CA VAL A 354 -9.56 -24.11 -3.40
C VAL A 354 -10.84 -23.63 -4.10
N ARG A 355 -11.90 -24.45 -4.10
CA ARG A 355 -13.15 -24.11 -4.78
C ARG A 355 -13.86 -22.95 -4.09
N ALA A 356 -13.97 -23.01 -2.76
CA ALA A 356 -14.59 -21.94 -1.99
C ALA A 356 -13.81 -20.63 -2.12
N ALA A 357 -12.47 -20.68 -2.07
CA ALA A 357 -11.63 -19.51 -2.27
C ALA A 357 -11.88 -18.86 -3.63
N LEU A 358 -11.77 -19.63 -4.73
CA LEU A 358 -11.95 -19.11 -6.09
C LEU A 358 -13.37 -18.58 -6.39
N ALA A 359 -14.38 -18.93 -5.57
CA ALA A 359 -15.75 -18.48 -5.78
C ALA A 359 -15.91 -16.95 -5.69
N GLU A 360 -15.03 -16.26 -4.94
CA GLU A 360 -15.03 -14.79 -4.83
C GLU A 360 -14.59 -14.08 -6.11
N LEU A 361 -13.85 -14.76 -6.99
CA LEU A 361 -13.42 -14.20 -8.27
C LEU A 361 -14.55 -14.26 -9.31
N PRO A 362 -14.59 -13.30 -10.26
CA PRO A 362 -15.47 -13.41 -11.41
C PRO A 362 -15.16 -14.68 -12.21
N GLU A 363 -16.19 -15.29 -12.81
CA GLU A 363 -16.11 -16.60 -13.45
C GLU A 363 -15.01 -16.69 -14.53
N ALA A 364 -14.79 -15.60 -15.28
CA ALA A 364 -13.76 -15.53 -16.32
C ALA A 364 -12.31 -15.68 -15.79
N TYR A 365 -12.05 -15.37 -14.51
CA TYR A 365 -10.71 -15.38 -13.93
C TYR A 365 -10.39 -16.64 -13.13
N ARG A 366 -11.41 -17.40 -12.70
CA ARG A 366 -11.23 -18.62 -11.90
C ARG A 366 -10.33 -19.66 -12.59
N PRO A 367 -10.54 -19.98 -13.90
CA PRO A 367 -9.69 -20.96 -14.58
C PRO A 367 -8.24 -20.50 -14.68
N ALA A 368 -8.01 -19.20 -14.88
CA ALA A 368 -6.67 -18.66 -15.02
C ALA A 368 -5.89 -18.71 -13.70
N VAL A 369 -6.49 -18.29 -12.59
CA VAL A 369 -5.86 -18.41 -11.26
C VAL A 369 -5.59 -19.87 -10.94
N LEU A 370 -6.55 -20.77 -11.17
CA LEU A 370 -6.36 -22.20 -10.94
C LEU A 370 -5.24 -22.79 -11.81
N ALA A 371 -5.17 -22.46 -13.09
CA ALA A 371 -4.10 -22.88 -13.99
C ALA A 371 -2.72 -22.42 -13.49
N GLY A 372 -2.63 -21.21 -12.93
CA GLY A 372 -1.40 -20.68 -12.34
C GLY A 372 -0.92 -21.48 -11.13
N LEU A 373 -1.85 -21.77 -10.21
CA LEU A 373 -1.56 -22.60 -9.03
C LEU A 373 -1.12 -24.01 -9.43
N LEU A 374 -1.83 -24.64 -10.37
CA LEU A 374 -1.51 -25.99 -10.85
C LEU A 374 -0.13 -26.02 -11.54
N ALA A 375 0.19 -25.02 -12.36
CA ALA A 375 1.50 -24.93 -13.01
C ALA A 375 2.65 -24.81 -11.99
N ALA A 376 2.48 -24.00 -10.93
CA ALA A 376 3.49 -23.87 -9.87
C ALA A 376 3.66 -25.16 -9.06
N LEU A 377 2.56 -25.86 -8.76
CA LEU A 377 2.59 -27.19 -8.14
C LEU A 377 3.31 -28.21 -9.05
N GLU A 378 3.03 -28.21 -10.34
CA GLU A 378 3.67 -29.14 -11.27
C GLU A 378 5.18 -28.95 -11.33
N ALA A 379 5.63 -27.69 -11.29
CA ALA A 379 7.04 -27.33 -11.33
C ALA A 379 7.81 -27.72 -10.06
N SER A 380 7.16 -27.95 -8.92
CA SER A 380 7.85 -28.24 -7.65
C SER A 380 7.16 -29.30 -6.79
N ALA A 381 7.83 -30.46 -6.63
CA ALA A 381 7.37 -31.53 -5.73
C ALA A 381 7.34 -31.11 -4.25
N GLU A 382 8.23 -30.20 -3.84
CA GLU A 382 8.26 -29.64 -2.49
C GLU A 382 7.02 -28.77 -2.24
N LEU A 383 6.68 -27.88 -3.19
CA LEU A 383 5.45 -27.08 -3.13
C LEU A 383 4.21 -27.98 -3.07
N ARG A 384 4.14 -29.02 -3.91
CA ARG A 384 3.04 -30.01 -3.85
C ARG A 384 2.87 -30.60 -2.47
N THR A 385 3.96 -31.00 -1.84
CA THR A 385 3.90 -31.68 -0.55
C THR A 385 3.52 -30.71 0.57
N GLY A 386 3.94 -29.44 0.49
CA GLY A 386 3.66 -28.42 1.50
C GLY A 386 2.28 -27.77 1.37
N ALA A 387 1.83 -27.48 0.16
CA ALA A 387 0.62 -26.70 -0.10
C ALA A 387 -0.66 -27.55 -0.23
N LEU A 388 -0.55 -28.82 -0.65
CA LEU A 388 -1.72 -29.70 -0.85
C LEU A 388 -2.06 -30.48 0.43
N ASP A 389 -2.85 -29.85 1.30
CA ASP A 389 -3.51 -30.53 2.41
C ASP A 389 -4.66 -31.45 1.95
N ALA A 390 -5.27 -32.18 2.89
CA ALA A 390 -6.37 -33.11 2.57
C ALA A 390 -7.61 -32.41 2.00
N GLN A 391 -7.87 -31.16 2.40
CA GLN A 391 -9.01 -30.38 1.94
C GLN A 391 -8.77 -29.85 0.52
N ALA A 392 -7.55 -29.37 0.23
CA ALA A 392 -7.12 -28.98 -1.11
C ALA A 392 -7.18 -30.16 -2.07
N CYS A 393 -6.72 -31.34 -1.66
CA CYS A 393 -6.82 -32.55 -2.48
C CYS A 393 -8.28 -32.94 -2.74
N ALA A 394 -9.17 -32.87 -1.73
CA ALA A 394 -10.59 -33.13 -1.92
C ALA A 394 -11.23 -32.14 -2.93
N SER A 395 -10.94 -30.85 -2.77
CA SER A 395 -11.45 -29.79 -3.63
C SER A 395 -10.98 -29.95 -5.08
N LEU A 396 -9.68 -30.16 -5.30
CA LEU A 396 -9.12 -30.35 -6.64
C LEU A 396 -9.61 -31.65 -7.29
N ALA A 397 -9.79 -32.73 -6.53
CA ALA A 397 -10.36 -33.97 -7.05
C ALA A 397 -11.83 -33.80 -7.49
N SER A 398 -12.60 -32.98 -6.78
CA SER A 398 -13.97 -32.62 -7.21
C SER A 398 -13.96 -31.76 -8.47
N LEU A 399 -13.03 -30.81 -8.61
CA LEU A 399 -12.89 -29.99 -9.80
C LEU A 399 -12.50 -30.83 -11.03
N ALA A 400 -11.67 -31.87 -10.84
CA ALA A 400 -11.31 -32.82 -11.89
C ALA A 400 -12.51 -33.58 -12.46
N ASP A 401 -13.54 -33.84 -11.64
CA ASP A 401 -14.77 -34.51 -12.10
C ASP A 401 -15.63 -33.58 -12.99
N GLU A 402 -15.51 -32.26 -12.79
CA GLU A 402 -16.27 -31.24 -13.50
C GLU A 402 -15.55 -30.71 -14.76
N ALA A 403 -14.22 -30.57 -14.70
CA ALA A 403 -13.37 -30.01 -15.75
C ALA A 403 -12.03 -30.79 -15.83
N PRO A 404 -12.03 -31.99 -16.42
CA PRO A 404 -10.90 -32.92 -16.40
C PRO A 404 -9.65 -32.40 -17.14
N GLU A 405 -9.84 -31.56 -18.15
CA GLU A 405 -8.78 -30.91 -18.90
C GLU A 405 -7.82 -30.06 -18.03
N MET A 406 -8.28 -29.48 -16.92
CA MET A 406 -7.41 -28.62 -16.10
C MET A 406 -6.30 -29.38 -15.37
N LEU A 407 -6.54 -30.64 -15.01
CA LEU A 407 -5.53 -31.49 -14.37
C LEU A 407 -4.71 -32.32 -15.37
N ALA A 408 -5.18 -32.42 -16.61
CA ALA A 408 -4.48 -33.12 -17.69
C ALA A 408 -3.09 -32.52 -17.93
N ASP A 409 -3.01 -31.19 -17.92
CA ASP A 409 -1.77 -30.45 -18.19
C ASP A 409 -0.78 -30.49 -17.00
N THR A 410 -1.16 -31.09 -15.86
CA THR A 410 -0.34 -31.17 -14.64
C THR A 410 -0.37 -32.59 -14.03
N PRO A 411 0.23 -33.60 -14.69
CA PRO A 411 0.05 -35.01 -14.35
C PRO A 411 0.62 -35.37 -12.97
N GLY A 412 1.76 -34.80 -12.57
CA GLY A 412 2.34 -35.08 -11.25
C GLY A 412 1.51 -34.51 -10.10
N THR A 413 0.91 -33.33 -10.31
CA THR A 413 -0.01 -32.68 -9.36
C THR A 413 -1.31 -33.47 -9.23
N ALA A 414 -1.88 -33.84 -10.37
CA ALA A 414 -3.10 -34.63 -10.43
C ALA A 414 -2.93 -36.00 -9.75
N LEU A 415 -1.81 -36.69 -9.96
CA LEU A 415 -1.49 -37.92 -9.25
C LEU A 415 -1.41 -37.70 -7.73
N HIS A 416 -0.72 -36.64 -7.29
CA HIS A 416 -0.61 -36.30 -5.87
C HIS A 416 -1.99 -36.08 -5.23
N VAL A 417 -2.83 -35.28 -5.89
CA VAL A 417 -4.20 -34.97 -5.47
C VAL A 417 -5.04 -36.24 -5.36
N LEU A 418 -5.04 -37.09 -6.39
CA LEU A 418 -5.87 -38.31 -6.42
C LEU A 418 -5.44 -39.34 -5.38
N ARG A 419 -4.15 -39.38 -5.02
CA ARG A 419 -3.64 -40.24 -3.95
C ARG A 419 -4.07 -39.78 -2.56
N ARG A 420 -4.13 -38.46 -2.33
CA ARG A 420 -4.37 -37.87 -1.01
C ARG A 420 -5.80 -37.41 -0.76
N ALA A 421 -6.61 -37.31 -1.82
CA ALA A 421 -8.01 -36.98 -1.69
C ALA A 421 -8.72 -38.04 -0.82
N PRO A 422 -9.46 -37.63 0.23
CA PRO A 422 -10.19 -38.56 1.07
C PRO A 422 -11.25 -39.30 0.25
N GLY A 423 -11.19 -40.63 0.24
CA GLY A 423 -12.12 -41.48 -0.50
C GLY A 423 -11.61 -42.90 -0.67
N GLU A 424 -12.45 -43.78 -1.21
CA GLU A 424 -12.02 -45.13 -1.58
C GLU A 424 -11.02 -45.07 -2.77
N PRO A 425 -9.99 -45.92 -2.78
CA PRO A 425 -8.99 -45.98 -3.85
C PRO A 425 -9.59 -46.33 -5.23
N ARG A 426 -10.72 -47.04 -5.24
CA ARG A 426 -11.44 -47.41 -6.46
C ARG A 426 -11.93 -46.19 -7.27
N PRO A 427 -12.62 -45.19 -6.67
CA PRO A 427 -12.88 -43.90 -7.30
C PRO A 427 -11.65 -43.21 -7.91
N ALA A 428 -10.51 -43.23 -7.22
CA ALA A 428 -9.28 -42.60 -7.72
C ALA A 428 -8.71 -43.34 -8.94
N ALA A 429 -8.68 -44.68 -8.92
CA ALA A 429 -8.30 -45.49 -10.08
C ALA A 429 -9.23 -45.27 -11.29
N LEU A 430 -10.54 -45.13 -11.05
CA LEU A 430 -11.51 -44.84 -12.11
C LEU A 430 -11.31 -43.44 -12.72
N ARG A 431 -10.91 -42.45 -11.92
CA ARG A 431 -10.56 -41.10 -12.40
C ARG A 431 -9.31 -41.13 -13.28
N ILE A 432 -8.24 -41.82 -12.86
CA ILE A 432 -7.02 -42.00 -13.67
C ILE A 432 -7.36 -42.65 -15.02
N LEU A 433 -8.14 -43.74 -15.00
CA LEU A 433 -8.56 -44.41 -16.23
C LEU A 433 -9.45 -43.55 -17.12
N ARG A 434 -10.24 -42.62 -16.55
CA ARG A 434 -11.05 -41.67 -17.34
C ARG A 434 -10.17 -40.68 -18.09
N LEU A 435 -9.15 -40.12 -17.44
CA LEU A 435 -8.19 -39.18 -18.07
C LEU A 435 -7.46 -39.87 -19.24
N TYR A 436 -6.96 -41.09 -19.02
CA TYR A 436 -6.35 -41.91 -20.09
C TYR A 436 -7.32 -42.15 -21.26
N ARG A 437 -8.57 -42.55 -20.98
CA ARG A 437 -9.58 -42.80 -22.02
C ARG A 437 -9.96 -41.56 -22.82
N GLN A 438 -9.81 -40.37 -22.25
CA GLN A 438 -10.04 -39.10 -22.94
C GLN A 438 -8.82 -38.66 -23.76
N GLY A 439 -7.72 -39.42 -23.73
CA GLY A 439 -6.47 -39.08 -24.40
C GLY A 439 -5.72 -37.93 -23.73
N LEU A 440 -6.06 -37.63 -22.47
CA LEU A 440 -5.46 -36.54 -21.71
C LEU A 440 -4.16 -36.96 -21.04
N TRP A 441 -3.97 -38.26 -20.76
CA TRP A 441 -2.77 -38.84 -20.17
C TRP A 441 -2.18 -39.92 -21.08
N GLU A 442 -0.85 -40.01 -21.06
CA GLU A 442 -0.11 -41.06 -21.77
C GLU A 442 -0.21 -42.40 -21.03
N GLU A 443 0.06 -43.49 -21.75
CA GLU A 443 0.03 -44.85 -21.19
C GLU A 443 1.02 -45.01 -20.02
N THR A 444 2.20 -44.40 -20.13
CA THR A 444 3.25 -44.47 -19.09
C THR A 444 2.81 -43.76 -17.81
N GLU A 445 2.25 -42.55 -17.91
CA GLU A 445 1.77 -41.76 -16.77
C GLU A 445 0.61 -42.48 -16.05
N THR A 446 -0.31 -43.02 -16.85
CA THR A 446 -1.46 -43.79 -16.36
C THR A 446 -1.01 -45.05 -15.61
N TYR A 447 -0.02 -45.77 -16.16
CA TYR A 447 0.51 -46.98 -15.53
C TYR A 447 1.22 -46.68 -14.21
N GLU A 448 2.09 -45.65 -14.18
CA GLU A 448 2.79 -45.25 -12.96
C GLU A 448 1.81 -44.80 -11.88
N ALA A 449 0.81 -44.01 -12.26
CA ALA A 449 -0.26 -43.57 -11.36
C ALA A 449 -1.04 -44.73 -10.73
N LEU A 450 -1.50 -45.69 -11.54
CA LEU A 450 -2.22 -46.87 -11.05
C LEU A 450 -1.34 -47.78 -10.19
N ARG A 451 -0.09 -48.00 -10.60
CA ARG A 451 0.88 -48.81 -9.84
C ARG A 451 1.13 -48.22 -8.46
N ASP A 452 1.32 -46.91 -8.39
CA ASP A 452 1.64 -46.23 -7.15
C ASP A 452 0.41 -46.13 -6.23
N LEU A 453 -0.80 -46.06 -6.79
CA LEU A 453 -2.06 -46.11 -6.03
C LEU A 453 -2.30 -47.48 -5.39
N VAL A 454 -1.98 -48.57 -6.11
CA VAL A 454 -2.05 -49.95 -5.58
C VAL A 454 -1.00 -50.19 -4.48
N ARG A 455 0.22 -49.65 -4.65
CA ARG A 455 1.27 -49.75 -3.61
C ARG A 455 0.90 -49.04 -2.31
N ALA A 456 0.04 -48.02 -2.36
CA ALA A 456 -0.43 -47.33 -1.16
C ALA A 456 -1.48 -48.14 -0.38
N GLU A 457 -2.15 -49.13 -0.99
CA GLU A 457 -3.05 -50.06 -0.29
C GLU A 457 -2.32 -51.18 0.44
N GLU A 458 -1.08 -51.50 0.04
CA GLU A 458 -0.29 -52.50 0.73
C GLU A 458 0.21 -51.92 2.07
N PRO A 459 -0.23 -52.44 3.23
CA PRO A 459 0.31 -52.00 4.51
C PRO A 459 1.82 -52.26 4.50
N GLU A 460 2.62 -51.30 4.99
CA GLU A 460 4.07 -51.53 5.17
C GLU A 460 4.24 -52.88 5.89
N PRO A 461 5.00 -53.83 5.30
CA PRO A 461 5.21 -55.11 5.96
C PRO A 461 5.84 -54.80 7.31
N GLU A 462 5.14 -55.16 8.40
CA GLU A 462 5.67 -55.08 9.75
C GLU A 462 7.12 -55.59 9.70
N PRO A 463 8.11 -54.85 10.25
CA PRO A 463 9.47 -55.32 10.25
C PRO A 463 9.47 -56.65 10.99
N VAL A 464 9.62 -57.73 10.23
CA VAL A 464 9.64 -59.10 10.74
C VAL A 464 10.73 -59.14 11.79
N ARG A 465 10.33 -59.10 13.07
CA ARG A 465 11.24 -59.29 14.19
C ARG A 465 11.83 -60.68 13.99
N ALA A 466 13.08 -60.73 13.56
CA ALA A 466 13.84 -61.97 13.46
C ALA A 466 13.70 -62.73 14.79
N PRO A 467 13.33 -64.03 14.78
CA PRO A 467 13.21 -64.80 16.00
C PRO A 467 14.56 -64.79 16.72
N ARG A 468 14.58 -64.24 17.93
CA ARG A 468 15.73 -64.32 18.83
C ARG A 468 16.06 -65.80 19.06
N LEU A 469 17.09 -66.30 18.39
CA LEU A 469 17.72 -67.57 18.71
C LEU A 469 18.26 -67.48 20.14
N LEU A 470 17.51 -68.06 21.08
CA LEU A 470 17.93 -68.33 22.45
C LEU A 470 19.10 -69.30 22.41
N TRP A 471 20.33 -68.77 22.41
CA TRP A 471 21.53 -69.54 22.74
C TRP A 471 21.41 -70.02 24.19
N ARG A 472 20.90 -71.24 24.38
CA ARG A 472 21.06 -71.97 25.65
C ARG A 472 22.54 -72.33 25.80
N ARG A 473 23.25 -71.60 26.67
CA ARG A 473 24.53 -72.05 27.24
C ARG A 473 24.25 -73.30 28.09
N GLY A 474 24.72 -74.45 27.64
CA GLY A 474 24.83 -75.65 28.47
C GLY A 474 25.89 -75.48 29.57
N PRO A 475 25.79 -76.21 30.69
CA PRO A 475 26.62 -76.00 31.87
C PRO A 475 28.08 -76.43 31.62
N ALA A 476 28.99 -75.70 32.26
CA ALA A 476 30.40 -76.01 32.36
C ALA A 476 30.59 -77.44 32.90
N ARG A 477 31.35 -78.27 32.18
CA ARG A 477 31.98 -79.45 32.75
C ARG A 477 33.33 -79.03 33.33
N GLU A 478 33.55 -79.42 34.58
CA GLU A 478 34.80 -79.32 35.31
C GLU A 478 35.89 -80.23 34.70
N ARG A 479 37.12 -79.88 35.08
CA ARG A 479 38.44 -80.34 34.67
C ARG A 479 38.66 -81.86 34.74
N GLU A 480 39.53 -82.35 33.85
CA GLU A 480 40.76 -83.07 34.19
C GLU A 480 41.91 -82.57 33.31
#